data_AF-A0AA43LG85-F1
#
_entry.id   AF-A0AA43LG85-F1
#
_cell.length_a   1.000
_cell.length_b   1.000
_cell.length_c   1.000
_cell.angle_alpha   90.00
_cell.angle_beta   90.00
_cell.angle_gamma   90.00
#
_symmetry.space_group_name_H-M   'P 1'
#
loop_
_entity.id
_entity.type
_entity.pdbx_description
1 polymer ?
#
loop_
_entity_poly.entity_id
_entity_poly.type
_entity_poly.pdbx_seq_one_letter_code
_entity_poly.pdbx_strand_id
1 'polypeptide(L)'
;MYNTKFQKVSINEISYNGLTTIILSIHIEGENKRFPLGTSGDDFLIYQGGKDGVSRSSQISIRKHSGMIEMLLTGPEGHFIFLGKLNPDLIPIKEIAAEFFRAIVNYKQLIQKGKT
;
A
#
# COMPACT_ATOMS: atom_id res chain seq x y z
N MET A 1 -11.84 8.56 4.36
CA MET A 1 -10.88 9.49 3.74
C MET A 1 -9.51 8.85 3.81
N TYR A 2 -8.74 8.85 2.72
CA TYR A 2 -7.39 8.30 2.73
C TYR A 2 -6.45 9.20 3.52
N ASN A 3 -5.50 8.59 4.22
CA ASN A 3 -4.37 9.31 4.78
C ASN A 3 -3.32 9.50 3.67
N THR A 4 -3.07 10.74 3.28
CA THR A 4 -2.14 11.10 2.19
C THR A 4 -0.78 11.60 2.69
N LYS A 5 -0.50 11.47 3.99
CA LYS A 5 0.76 11.91 4.63
C LYS A 5 2.02 11.42 3.91
N PHE A 6 1.96 10.24 3.30
CA PHE A 6 3.09 9.61 2.61
C PHE A 6 2.91 9.51 1.09
N GLN A 7 1.90 10.19 0.53
CA GLN A 7 1.59 10.11 -0.89
C GLN A 7 2.75 10.64 -1.73
N LYS A 8 3.02 9.94 -2.83
CA LYS A 8 4.01 10.30 -3.85
C LYS A 8 3.30 10.68 -5.14
N VAL A 9 3.89 11.64 -5.85
CA VAL A 9 3.39 12.10 -7.16
C VAL A 9 3.78 11.10 -8.24
N SER A 10 4.97 10.51 -8.13
CA SER A 10 5.45 9.46 -9.01
C SER A 10 5.65 8.14 -8.28
N ILE A 11 5.26 7.04 -8.92
CA ILE A 11 5.57 5.69 -8.45
C ILE A 11 7.09 5.48 -8.29
N ASN A 12 7.90 6.17 -9.08
CA ASN A 12 9.37 6.08 -9.02
C ASN A 12 9.97 6.68 -7.75
N GLU A 13 9.27 7.57 -7.06
CA GLU A 13 9.70 8.15 -5.78
C GLU A 13 9.55 7.16 -4.61
N ILE A 14 8.78 6.08 -4.79
CA ILE A 14 8.65 5.05 -3.77
C ILE A 14 9.95 4.27 -3.70
N SER A 15 10.64 4.39 -2.56
CA SER A 15 11.88 3.69 -2.21
C SER A 15 11.63 2.66 -1.11
N TYR A 16 12.51 1.67 -1.00
CA TYR A 16 12.45 0.65 0.06
C TYR A 16 12.51 1.27 1.46
N ASN A 17 13.41 2.23 1.69
CA ASN A 17 13.53 2.91 2.97
C ASN A 17 12.28 3.74 3.29
N GLY A 18 11.72 4.44 2.29
CA GLY A 18 10.47 5.17 2.45
C GLY A 18 9.31 4.23 2.82
N LEU A 19 9.19 3.10 2.12
CA LEU A 19 8.17 2.09 2.39
C LEU A 19 8.31 1.47 3.79
N THR A 20 9.54 1.23 4.24
CA THR A 20 9.83 0.72 5.58
C THR A 20 9.33 1.70 6.65
N THR A 21 9.62 2.99 6.50
CA THR A 21 9.14 4.04 7.41
C THR A 21 7.62 4.13 7.43
N ILE A 22 6.96 3.97 6.28
CA ILE A 22 5.51 3.98 6.16
C ILE A 22 4.90 2.81 6.91
N ILE A 23 5.37 1.58 6.67
CA ILE A 23 4.86 0.37 7.33
C ILE A 23 5.09 0.45 8.84
N LEU A 24 6.24 0.95 9.29
CA LEU A 24 6.51 1.18 10.69
C LEU A 24 5.52 2.18 11.31
N SER A 25 5.26 3.29 10.61
CA SER A 25 4.29 4.30 11.07
C SER A 25 2.88 3.69 11.18
N ILE A 26 2.45 2.92 10.19
CA ILE A 26 1.16 2.22 10.19
C ILE A 26 1.06 1.24 11.35
N HIS A 27 2.13 0.48 11.59
CA HIS A 27 2.16 -0.49 12.68
C HIS A 27 2.01 0.19 14.05
N ILE A 28 2.67 1.33 14.26
CA ILE A 28 2.63 2.15 15.48
C ILE A 28 1.30 2.89 15.65
N GLU A 29 0.79 3.53 14.60
CA GLU A 29 -0.49 4.27 14.63
C GLU A 29 -1.67 3.33 14.94
N GLY A 30 -1.55 2.06 14.57
CA GLY A 30 -2.46 1.01 15.02
C GLY A 30 -3.81 1.02 14.28
N GLU A 31 -4.83 0.50 14.94
CA GLU A 31 -6.18 0.38 14.39
C GLU A 31 -7.11 1.33 15.13
N ASN A 32 -7.79 2.20 14.40
CA ASN A 32 -8.62 3.26 14.95
C ASN A 32 -10.12 3.13 14.60
N LYS A 33 -10.48 2.11 13.82
CA LYS A 33 -11.86 1.81 13.41
C LYS A 33 -12.23 0.37 13.77
N ARG A 34 -13.47 0.19 14.23
CA ARG A 34 -14.07 -1.11 14.50
C ARG A 34 -15.16 -1.39 13.47
N PHE A 35 -15.15 -2.60 12.93
CA PHE A 35 -16.12 -3.11 11.96
C PHE A 35 -16.69 -4.45 12.46
N PRO A 36 -17.85 -4.91 11.95
CA PRO A 36 -18.46 -6.17 12.40
C PRO A 36 -17.55 -7.41 12.25
N LEU A 37 -16.58 -7.37 11.32
CA LEU A 37 -15.69 -8.48 10.99
C LEU A 37 -14.22 -8.21 11.33
N GLY A 38 -13.93 -7.21 12.16
CA GLY A 38 -12.56 -6.92 12.60
C GLY A 38 -12.30 -5.44 12.85
N THR A 39 -11.02 -5.11 12.93
CA THR A 39 -10.51 -3.76 13.18
C THR A 39 -9.69 -3.28 11.99
N SER A 40 -9.64 -1.97 11.79
CA SER A 40 -8.83 -1.37 10.73
C SER A 40 -8.24 -0.05 11.21
N GLY A 41 -7.03 0.23 10.77
CA GLY A 41 -6.44 1.57 10.76
C GLY A 41 -6.91 2.38 9.55
N ASP A 42 -6.29 3.54 9.38
CA ASP A 42 -6.44 4.34 8.18
C ASP A 42 -5.79 3.70 6.96
N ASP A 43 -6.38 3.94 5.80
CA ASP A 43 -5.80 3.59 4.52
C ASP A 43 -4.79 4.68 4.13
N PHE A 44 -3.50 4.33 4.08
CA PHE A 44 -2.44 5.23 3.65
C PHE A 44 -2.28 5.11 2.14
N LEU A 45 -2.63 6.19 1.43
CA LEU A 45 -2.47 6.28 0.00
C LEU A 45 -1.03 6.66 -0.33
N ILE A 46 -0.29 5.74 -0.92
CA ILE A 46 1.13 5.90 -1.26
C ILE A 46 1.29 6.49 -2.65
N TYR A 47 0.42 6.09 -3.60
CA TYR A 47 0.44 6.58 -4.96
C TYR A 47 -0.95 6.46 -5.60
N GLN A 48 -1.27 7.38 -6.50
CA GLN A 48 -2.48 7.37 -7.34
C GLN A 48 -2.12 7.98 -8.70
N GLY A 49 -2.29 7.21 -9.77
CA GLY A 49 -1.96 7.65 -11.14
C GLY A 49 -3.13 8.22 -11.96
N GLY A 50 -4.37 8.19 -11.43
CA GLY A 50 -5.57 8.69 -12.10
C GLY A 50 -5.73 10.22 -12.03
N LYS A 51 -6.43 10.81 -13.01
CA LYS A 51 -6.70 12.26 -13.06
C LYS A 51 -7.78 12.76 -12.10
N ASP A 52 -8.59 11.86 -11.56
CA ASP A 52 -9.73 12.23 -10.72
C ASP A 52 -9.64 11.44 -9.41
N GLY A 53 -9.58 12.17 -8.28
CA GLY A 53 -9.37 11.66 -6.91
C GLY A 53 -10.46 10.73 -6.35
N VAL A 54 -11.21 10.05 -7.22
CA VAL A 54 -12.32 9.14 -6.92
C VAL A 54 -12.03 7.71 -7.41
N SER A 55 -11.12 7.49 -8.36
CA SER A 55 -10.89 6.13 -8.89
C SER A 55 -9.74 5.40 -8.20
N ARG A 56 -9.92 4.08 -8.02
CA ARG A 56 -8.85 3.14 -7.64
C ARG A 56 -7.84 2.92 -8.76
N SER A 57 -7.80 3.75 -9.80
CA SER A 57 -6.88 3.59 -10.93
C SER A 57 -5.45 3.85 -10.52
N SER A 58 -4.56 2.91 -10.82
CA SER A 58 -3.13 3.00 -10.56
C SER A 58 -2.82 3.38 -9.10
N GLN A 59 -3.49 2.71 -8.16
CA GLN A 59 -3.41 3.03 -6.73
C GLN A 59 -2.44 2.07 -6.03
N ILE A 60 -1.67 2.63 -5.09
CA ILE A 60 -0.91 1.88 -4.09
C ILE A 60 -1.37 2.37 -2.72
N SER A 61 -1.93 1.48 -1.91
CA SER A 61 -2.33 1.81 -0.54
C SER A 61 -1.95 0.73 0.45
N ILE A 62 -1.65 1.15 1.67
CA ILE A 62 -1.28 0.25 2.78
C ILE A 62 -2.13 0.60 4.00
N ARG A 63 -2.56 -0.41 4.74
CA ARG A 63 -3.32 -0.24 5.98
C ARG A 63 -2.95 -1.31 7.01
N LYS A 64 -3.31 -1.06 8.27
CA LYS A 64 -3.37 -2.11 9.29
C LYS A 64 -4.80 -2.63 9.35
N HIS A 65 -5.01 -3.93 9.21
CA HIS A 65 -6.34 -4.55 9.23
C HIS A 65 -6.31 -5.88 9.97
N SER A 66 -7.05 -5.94 11.07
CA SER A 66 -7.13 -7.08 11.99
C SER A 66 -5.74 -7.60 12.38
N GLY A 67 -4.88 -6.70 12.83
CA GLY A 67 -3.48 -6.97 13.23
C GLY A 67 -2.50 -7.07 12.06
N MET A 68 -2.97 -7.27 10.83
CA MET A 68 -2.12 -7.50 9.66
C MET A 68 -1.77 -6.19 8.96
N ILE A 69 -0.57 -6.08 8.39
CA ILE A 69 -0.27 -5.03 7.40
C ILE A 69 -0.74 -5.53 6.05
N GLU A 70 -1.66 -4.79 5.43
CA GLU A 70 -2.27 -5.10 4.14
C GLU A 70 -1.87 -4.05 3.11
N MET A 71 -1.33 -4.50 1.97
CA MET A 71 -1.05 -3.65 0.81
C MET A 71 -1.92 -4.04 -0.37
N LEU A 72 -2.43 -3.02 -1.06
CA LEU A 72 -3.21 -3.10 -2.28
C LEU A 72 -2.50 -2.38 -3.42
N LEU A 73 -2.36 -3.06 -4.56
CA LEU A 73 -1.97 -2.45 -5.84
C LEU A 73 -3.08 -2.68 -6.86
N THR A 74 -3.42 -1.63 -7.60
CA THR A 74 -4.40 -1.68 -8.69
C THR A 74 -3.82 -1.13 -9.98
N GLY A 75 -4.29 -1.66 -11.11
CA GLY A 75 -3.88 -1.24 -12.45
C GLY A 75 -4.58 0.03 -12.93
N PRO A 76 -4.29 0.47 -14.17
CA PRO A 76 -4.86 1.70 -14.76
C PRO A 76 -6.39 1.73 -14.75
N GLU A 77 -7.03 0.57 -14.96
CA GLU A 77 -8.49 0.44 -14.96
C GLU A 77 -9.08 0.20 -13.55
N GLY A 78 -8.23 0.18 -12.52
CA GLY A 78 -8.64 -0.09 -11.14
C GLY A 78 -8.81 -1.57 -10.79
N HIS A 79 -8.49 -2.48 -11.71
CA HIS A 79 -8.45 -3.92 -11.43
C HIS A 79 -7.35 -4.24 -10.40
N PHE A 80 -7.56 -5.29 -9.59
CA PHE A 80 -6.58 -5.71 -8.59
C PHE A 80 -5.37 -6.36 -9.26
N ILE A 81 -4.18 -5.85 -8.96
CA ILE A 81 -2.90 -6.43 -9.40
C ILE A 81 -2.24 -7.21 -8.26
N PHE A 82 -2.35 -6.70 -7.03
CA PHE A 82 -1.75 -7.31 -5.86
C PHE A 82 -2.57 -7.02 -4.61
N LEU A 83 -2.72 -8.05 -3.78
CA LEU A 83 -3.20 -7.94 -2.42
C LEU A 83 -2.31 -8.81 -1.53
N GLY A 84 -1.54 -8.17 -0.65
CA GLY A 84 -0.65 -8.86 0.30
C GLY A 84 -1.05 -8.53 1.73
N LYS A 85 -1.09 -9.54 2.60
CA LYS A 85 -1.34 -9.39 4.04
C LYS A 85 -0.28 -10.14 4.83
N LEU A 86 0.45 -9.42 5.68
CA LEU A 86 1.55 -10.00 6.47
C LEU A 86 1.41 -9.59 7.94
N ASN A 87 1.71 -10.53 8.85
CA ASN A 87 1.60 -10.31 10.28
C ASN A 87 2.90 -9.66 10.80
N PRO A 88 2.88 -8.38 11.23
CA PRO A 88 4.06 -7.71 11.75
C PRO A 88 4.56 -8.25 13.10
N ASP A 89 3.75 -9.06 13.81
CA ASP A 89 4.15 -9.71 15.05
C ASP A 89 4.94 -11.01 14.80
N LEU A 90 4.85 -11.55 13.57
CA LEU A 90 5.56 -12.77 13.16
C LEU A 90 6.69 -12.50 12.17
N ILE A 91 6.60 -11.41 11.41
CA ILE A 91 7.53 -11.07 10.33
C ILE A 91 8.10 -9.68 10.60
N PRO A 92 9.44 -9.52 10.67
CA PRO A 92 10.06 -8.21 10.86
C PRO A 92 9.57 -7.18 9.83
N ILE A 93 9.34 -5.95 10.28
CA ILE A 93 8.84 -4.84 9.42
C ILE A 93 9.69 -4.66 8.16
N LYS A 94 11.01 -4.85 8.25
CA LYS A 94 11.93 -4.78 7.11
C LYS A 94 11.65 -5.85 6.05
N GLU A 95 11.26 -7.05 6.47
CA GLU A 95 10.93 -8.14 5.55
C GLU A 95 9.56 -7.93 4.90
N ILE A 96 8.58 -7.44 5.66
CA ILE A 96 7.29 -6.99 5.10
C ILE A 96 7.52 -5.91 4.04
N ALA A 97 8.34 -4.91 4.37
CA ALA A 97 8.70 -3.85 3.44
C ALA A 97 9.44 -4.38 2.22
N ALA A 98 10.33 -5.37 2.37
CA ALA A 98 11.06 -5.96 1.25
C ALA A 98 10.11 -6.65 0.28
N GLU A 99 9.13 -7.40 0.78
CA GLU A 99 8.17 -8.11 -0.06
C GLU A 99 7.21 -7.15 -0.78
N PHE A 100 6.69 -6.16 -0.05
CA PHE A 100 5.86 -5.13 -0.66
C PHE A 100 6.64 -4.29 -1.67
N PHE A 101 7.91 -3.97 -1.40
CA PHE A 101 8.74 -3.25 -2.35
C PHE A 101 8.99 -4.07 -3.62
N ARG A 102 9.20 -5.38 -3.50
CA ARG A 102 9.32 -6.29 -4.64
C ARG A 102 8.07 -6.27 -5.51
N ALA A 103 6.88 -6.32 -4.91
CA ALA A 103 5.61 -6.19 -5.64
C ALA A 103 5.50 -4.85 -6.38
N ILE A 104 5.93 -3.75 -5.75
CA ILE A 104 5.95 -2.42 -6.39
C ILE A 104 6.94 -2.37 -7.56
N VAL A 105 8.14 -2.95 -7.42
CA VAL A 105 9.13 -3.02 -8.51
C VAL A 105 8.58 -3.81 -9.69
N ASN A 106 7.93 -4.95 -9.45
CA ASN A 106 7.28 -5.73 -10.50
C ASN A 106 6.16 -4.92 -11.18
N TYR A 107 5.36 -4.20 -10.39
CA TYR A 107 4.30 -3.35 -10.91
C TYR A 107 4.85 -2.20 -11.80
N LYS A 108 5.94 -1.54 -11.38
CA LYS A 108 6.64 -0.52 -12.20
C LYS A 108 7.03 -1.07 -13.57
N GLN A 109 7.56 -2.30 -13.60
CA GLN A 109 7.95 -2.95 -14.85
C GLN A 109 6.76 -3.30 -15.74
N LEU A 110 5.61 -3.67 -15.16
CA LEU A 110 4.39 -3.97 -15.92
C LEU A 110 3.84 -2.71 -16.60
N ILE A 111 3.78 -1.60 -15.87
CA ILE A 111 3.33 -0.30 -16.42
C ILE A 111 4.27 0.18 -17.53
N GLN A 112 5.59 0.13 -17.32
CA GLN A 112 6.58 0.57 -18.32
C GLN A 112 6.53 -0.25 -19.62
N LYS A 113 6.10 -1.51 -19.56
CA LYS A 113 5.96 -2.39 -20.73
C LYS A 113 4.61 -2.26 -21.43
N GLY A 114 3.70 -1.40 -20.96
CA GLY A 114 2.35 -1.24 -21.52
C GLY A 114 1.48 -2.49 -21.42
N LYS A 115 1.68 -3.33 -20.39
CA LYS A 115 1.02 -4.64 -20.23
C LYS A 115 -0.16 -4.61 -19.24
N THR A 116 -0.82 -3.47 -19.05
CA THR A 116 -1.87 -3.27 -18.05
C THR A 116 -3.01 -2.45 -18.57
#